data_AF-A0A5C7RD28-F1
#
_entry.id   AF-A0A5C7RD28-F1
#
_cell.length_a   1.000
_cell.length_b   1.000
_cell.length_c   1.000
_cell.angle_alpha   90.00
_cell.angle_beta   90.00
_cell.angle_gamma   90.00
#
_symmetry.space_group_name_H-M   'P 1'
#
loop_
_entity.id
_entity.type
_entity.pdbx_description
1 polymer ?
#
loop_
_entity_poly.entity_id
_entity_poly.type
_entity_poly.pdbx_seq_one_letter_code
_entity_poly.pdbx_strand_id
1 'polypeptide(L)' 'MHCLDLRRINVEEWMQGCKKVILQHGSRPYVLTITRRGKLILTAADTQLDTESPASKADPIGKA' A
#
# COMPACT_ATOMS: atom_id res chain seq x y z
N MET A 1 -15.85 18.47 20.95
CA MET A 1 -15.50 17.37 20.02
C MET A 1 -15.31 16.11 20.86
N HIS A 2 -16.34 15.28 20.97
CA HIS A 2 -16.30 14.07 21.79
C HIS A 2 -15.41 13.04 21.08
N CYS A 3 -14.19 12.86 21.58
CA CYS A 3 -13.34 11.74 21.18
C CYS A 3 -13.70 10.57 22.08
N LEU A 4 -14.78 9.86 21.74
CA LEU A 4 -15.23 8.69 22.46
C LEU A 4 -15.10 7.49 21.53
N ASP A 5 -14.27 6.56 21.97
CA ASP A 5 -13.91 5.28 21.37
C ASP A 5 -13.02 5.30 20.12
N LEU A 6 -11.75 5.01 20.37
CA LEU A 6 -10.81 4.60 19.34
C LEU A 6 -11.29 3.30 18.71
N ARG A 7 -11.74 3.37 17.45
CA ARG A 7 -12.06 2.19 16.68
C ARG A 7 -10.80 1.34 16.48
N ARG A 8 -10.83 0.10 16.95
CA ARG A 8 -9.79 -0.88 16.64
C ARG A 8 -10.01 -1.44 15.23
N ILE A 9 -8.91 -1.57 14.49
CA ILE A 9 -8.87 -2.19 13.17
C ILE A 9 -7.79 -3.27 13.21
N ASN A 10 -8.12 -4.48 12.76
CA ASN A 10 -7.11 -5.51 12.52
C ASN A 10 -6.40 -5.19 11.20
N VAL A 11 -5.13 -4.79 11.28
CA VAL A 11 -4.34 -4.39 10.13
C VAL A 11 -4.03 -5.57 9.20
N GLU A 12 -3.90 -6.79 9.73
CA GLU A 12 -3.62 -7.98 8.92
C GLU A 12 -4.79 -8.30 7.97
N GLU A 13 -6.01 -8.28 8.50
CA GLU A 13 -7.24 -8.46 7.71
C GLU A 13 -7.43 -7.30 6.72
N TRP A 14 -7.24 -6.07 7.19
CA TRP A 14 -7.48 -4.88 6.38
C TRP A 14 -6.49 -4.75 5.20
N MET A 15 -5.22 -5.12 5.41
CA MET A 15 -4.21 -5.12 4.35
C MET A 15 -4.28 -6.36 3.43
N GLN A 16 -5.12 -7.36 3.74
CA GLN A 16 -5.34 -8.56 2.90
C GLN A 16 -4.04 -9.26 2.47
N GLY A 17 -3.07 -9.35 3.38
CA GLY A 17 -1.75 -9.96 3.12
C GLY A 17 -0.73 -9.06 2.40
N CYS A 18 -1.12 -7.86 1.95
CA CYS A 18 -0.18 -6.88 1.40
C CYS A 18 0.78 -6.36 2.47
N LYS A 19 2.05 -6.18 2.12
CA LYS A 19 3.06 -5.58 3.01
C LYS A 19 3.10 -4.05 2.96
N LYS A 20 2.53 -3.46 1.90
CA LYS A 20 2.54 -2.03 1.62
C LYS A 20 1.19 -1.66 1.00
N VAL A 21 0.54 -0.62 1.51
CA VAL A 21 -0.73 -0.10 0.99
C VAL A 21 -0.71 1.42 0.97
N ILE A 22 -1.46 2.03 0.05
CA ILE A 22 -1.64 3.47 -0.01
C ILE A 22 -2.91 3.85 0.75
N LEU A 23 -2.74 4.73 1.74
CA LEU A 23 -3.80 5.36 2.49
C LEU A 23 -4.09 6.74 1.90
N GLN A 24 -5.31 6.94 1.41
CA GLN A 24 -5.76 8.24 0.97
C GLN A 24 -6.33 9.03 2.14
N HIS A 25 -5.78 10.22 2.43
CA HIS A 25 -6.34 11.15 3.42
C HIS A 25 -6.50 12.55 2.80
N GLY A 26 -7.72 12.84 2.33
CA GLY A 26 -8.00 14.03 1.54
C GLY A 26 -7.19 14.01 0.24
N SER A 27 -6.42 15.07 -0.02
CA SER A 27 -5.51 15.16 -1.17
C SER A 27 -4.11 14.60 -0.91
N ARG A 28 -3.81 14.14 0.31
CA ARG A 28 -2.47 13.68 0.70
C ARG A 28 -2.46 12.15 0.81
N PRO A 29 -1.76 11.44 -0.08
CA PRO A 29 -1.57 10.02 0.07
C PRO A 29 -0.46 9.72 1.08
N TYR A 30 -0.59 8.57 1.74
CA TYR A 30 0.41 8.03 2.66
C TYR A 30 0.67 6.57 2.30
N VAL A 31 1.89 6.10 2.51
CA VAL A 31 2.21 4.68 2.43
C VAL A 31 2.21 4.13 3.85
N LEU A 32 1.39 3.10 4.10
CA LEU A 32 1.54 2.24 5.27
C LEU A 32 2.31 0.99 4.87
N THR A 33 3.42 0.72 5.55
CA THR A 33 4.22 -0.50 5.36
C THR A 33 4.30 -1.29 6.66
N ILE A 34 4.07 -2.60 6.59
CA ILE A 34 4.37 -3.53 7.69
C ILE A 34 5.73 -4.20 7.46
N THR A 35 6.63 -4.00 8.40
CA THR A 35 7.98 -4.59 8.37
C THR A 35 7.93 -6.10 8.62
N ARG A 36 9.01 -6.83 8.29
CA ARG A 36 9.14 -8.26 8.60
C ARG A 36 8.96 -8.60 10.09
N ARG A 37 9.27 -7.66 10.99
CA ARG A 37 9.13 -7.81 12.45
C ARG A 37 7.78 -7.33 12.99
N GLY A 38 6.82 -7.00 12.13
CA GLY A 38 5.47 -6.60 12.52
C GLY A 38 5.30 -5.12 12.93
N LYS A 39 6.35 -4.30 12.82
CA LYS A 39 6.22 -2.85 13.03
C LYS A 39 5.53 -2.19 11.82
N LEU A 40 4.70 -1.20 12.09
CA LEU A 40 4.06 -0.36 11.08
C LEU A 40 4.85 0.94 10.89
N ILE A 41 5.00 1.36 9.64
CA ILE A 41 5.64 2.63 9.26
C ILE A 41 4.65 3.36 8.35
N LEU A 42 4.32 4.59 8.70
CA LEU A 42 3.51 5.50 7.90
C LEU A 42 4.41 6.61 7.35
N THR A 43 4.51 6.73 6.03
CA THR A 43 5.24 7.81 5.38
C THR A 43 4.30 8.58 4.48
N ALA A 44 4.53 9.89 4.32
CA ALA A 44 3.88 10.62 3.23
C ALA A 44 4.25 9.95 1.90
N ALA A 45 3.28 9.82 1.00
CA ALA A 45 3.54 9.48 -0.37
C ALA A 45 3.59 10.80 -1.13
N ASP A 46 4.76 11.15 -1.68
CA ASP A 46 4.80 12.21 -2.68
C ASP A 46 4.07 11.69 -3.93
N THR A 47 3.37 12.58 -4.63
CA THR A 47 2.52 12.30 -5.80
C THR A 47 3.32 11.90 -7.06
N GLN A 48 4.28 11.00 -6.92
CA GLN A 48 4.76 10.17 -8.02
C GLN A 48 4.35 8.75 -7.68
N LEU A 49 3.11 8.40 -8.06
CA LEU A 49 2.72 7.01 -8.21
C LEU A 49 3.56 6.44 -9.34
N ASP A 50 4.79 6.03 -9.00
CA ASP A 50 5.58 5.12 -9.82
C ASP A 50 4.76 3.84 -9.96
N THR A 51 3.97 3.83 -11.02
CA THR A 51 3.25 2.69 -11.52
C THR A 51 4.30 1.80 -12.16
N GLU A 52 5.20 1.20 -11.36
CA GLU A 52 5.88 -0.02 -11.79
C GLU A 52 4.85 -1.15 -11.66
N SER A 53 4.02 -1.24 -12.69
CA SER A 53 3.21 -2.41 -12.97
C SER A 53 4.17 -3.51 -13.45
N PRO A 54 4.31 -4.66 -12.76
CA PRO A 54 5.11 -5.77 -13.25
C PRO A 54 4.30 -6.54 -14.32
N ALA A 55 4.04 -5.90 -15.45
CA ALA A 55 3.35 -6.51 -16.58
C ALA A 55 3.93 -6.00 -17.88
N SER A 56 5.00 -6.65 -18.36
CA SER A 56 5.29 -6.92 -19.78
C SER A 56 6.66 -7.60 -19.94
N LYS A 57 6.71 -8.91 -19.72
CA LYS A 57 7.54 -9.77 -20.59
C LYS A 57 6.56 -10.53 -21.47
N ALA A 58 6.21 -9.92 -22.60
CA ALA A 58 5.67 -10.66 -23.72
C ALA A 58 6.86 -11.34 -24.40
N ASP A 59 6.89 -12.68 -24.36
CA ASP A 59 7.79 -13.48 -25.17
C ASP A 59 7.48 -13.24 -26.65
N PRO A 60 8.44 -12.82 -27.50
CA PRO A 60 8.22 -12.82 -28.94
C PRO A 60 8.25 -14.26 -29.45
N ILE A 61 7.10 -14.73 -29.92
CA ILE A 61 6.97 -15.98 -30.68
C ILE A 61 7.78 -15.84 -31.97
N GLY A 62 8.89 -16.56 -32.08
CA GLY A 62 9.67 -16.70 -33.30
C GLY A 62 9.08 -17.82 -34.15
N LYS A 63 8.43 -17.45 -35.25
CA LYS A 63 8.11 -18.34 -36.38
C LYS A 63 9.03 -17.97 -37.54
N ALA A 64 9.87 -18.91 -37.97
CA ALA A 64 10.31 -19.13 -39.35
C ALA A 64 10.90 -20.53 -39.43
#